data_AF-A0A6V7HEJ8-F1
#
_entry.id   AF-A0A6V7HEJ8-F1
#
_cell.length_a   1.000
_cell.length_b   1.000
_cell.length_c   1.000
_cell.angle_alpha   90.00
_cell.angle_beta   90.00
_cell.angle_gamma   90.00
#
_symmetry.space_group_name_H-M   'P 1'
#
loop_
_entity.id
_entity.type
_entity.pdbx_description
1 polymer ?
#
loop_
_entity_poly.entity_id
_entity_poly.type
_entity_poly.pdbx_seq_one_letter_code
_entity_poly.pdbx_strand_id
1 'polypeptide(L)' 'GYALCVLDYDFLILDNAFLVHRPGIKIFKKDPHREMLTAKTNALIRKIIVPELKILYGTRKGCAV' A
#
# COMPACT_ATOMS: atom_id res chain seq x y z
N GLY A 1 -1.42 0.16 6.32
CA GLY A 1 -0.25 0.78 6.96
C GLY A 1 -0.61 2.02 7.74
N TYR A 2 -1.17 3.03 7.07
CA TYR A 2 -1.39 4.36 7.64
C TYR A 2 -2.09 4.39 9.01
N ALA A 3 -3.24 3.73 9.18
CA ALA A 3 -3.96 3.72 10.47
C ALA A 3 -3.09 3.19 11.62
N LEU A 4 -2.42 2.05 11.43
CA LEU A 4 -1.53 1.46 12.43
C LEU A 4 -0.33 2.39 12.74
N CYS A 5 0.24 3.04 11.73
CA CYS A 5 1.33 4.01 11.92
C CYS A 5 0.89 5.22 12.75
N VAL A 6 -0.30 5.76 12.46
CA VAL A 6 -0.84 6.92 13.19
C VAL A 6 -1.18 6.55 14.63
N LEU A 7 -1.66 5.33 14.85
CA LEU A 7 -1.96 4.79 16.18
C LEU A 7 -0.71 4.28 16.95
N ASP A 8 0.50 4.53 16.43
CA ASP A 8 1.78 4.20 17.08
C ASP A 8 1.99 2.70 17.35
N TYR A 9 1.52 1.85 16.43
CA TYR A 9 1.81 0.43 16.49
C TYR A 9 3.23 0.12 16.00
N ASP A 10 3.91 -0.75 16.75
CA ASP A 10 5.17 -1.35 16.31
C ASP A 10 4.91 -2.33 15.17
N PHE A 11 5.43 -2.00 13.99
CA PHE A 11 5.40 -2.89 12.83
C PHE A 11 6.50 -3.94 12.94
N LEU A 12 6.17 -5.07 13.53
CA LEU A 12 7.00 -6.27 13.48
C LEU A 12 6.73 -7.01 12.17
N ILE A 13 7.37 -6.55 11.10
CA ILE A 13 7.36 -7.27 9.83
C ILE A 13 8.36 -8.42 9.94
N LEU A 14 7.87 -9.65 9.87
CA LEU A 14 8.70 -10.83 9.67
C LEU A 14 9.25 -10.77 8.24
N ASP A 15 10.39 -10.10 8.09
CA ASP A 15 11.17 -10.18 6.86
C ASP A 15 11.78 -11.58 6.76
N ASN A 16 11.69 -12.19 5.57
CA ASN A 16 12.01 -13.59 5.23
C ASN A 16 10.91 -14.66 5.40
N ALA A 17 9.62 -14.31 5.32
CA ALA A 17 8.63 -15.29 4.89
C ALA A 17 8.77 -15.50 3.37
N PHE A 18 9.62 -16.45 2.95
CA PHE A 18 9.64 -16.90 1.56
C PHE A 18 8.28 -17.54 1.23
N LEU A 19 7.30 -16.73 0.84
CA LEU A 19 6.18 -17.19 0.03
C LEU A 19 6.81 -17.59 -1.30
N VAL A 20 7.17 -18.87 -1.42
CA VAL A 20 7.74 -19.47 -2.63
C VAL A 20 6.66 -19.39 -3.73
N HIS A 21 6.55 -18.23 -4.37
CA HIS A 21 5.85 -18.11 -5.63
C HIS A 21 6.73 -18.77 -6.67
N ARG A 22 6.10 -19.58 -7.53
CA ARG A 22 6.66 -20.35 -8.67
C ARG A 22 8.09 -19.90 -9.06
N PRO A 23 9.10 -20.80 -9.01
CA PRO A 23 10.49 -20.44 -9.28
C PRO A 23 10.61 -19.82 -10.67
N GLY A 24 11.04 -18.56 -10.72
CA GLY A 24 11.21 -17.79 -11.94
C GLY A 24 11.60 -16.35 -11.61
N ILE A 25 12.60 -15.81 -12.33
CA ILE A 25 12.96 -14.40 -12.25
C ILE A 25 11.72 -13.61 -12.69
N LYS A 26 11.17 -12.78 -11.80
CA LYS A 26 10.05 -11.88 -12.13
C LYS A 26 10.55 -10.81 -13.08
N ILE A 27 10.49 -11.07 -14.38
CA ILE A 27 10.82 -10.09 -15.41
C ILE A 27 9.71 -9.04 -15.43
N PHE A 28 10.07 -7.76 -15.30
CA PHE A 28 9.10 -6.68 -15.40
C PHE A 28 8.46 -6.71 -16.80
N LYS A 29 7.16 -7.03 -16.84
CA LYS A 29 6.34 -6.94 -18.05
C LYS A 29 5.37 -5.78 -17.87
N LYS A 30 5.48 -4.78 -18.74
CA LYS A 30 4.51 -3.68 -18.79
C LYS A 30 3.20 -4.24 -19.35
N ASP A 31 2.14 -4.12 -18.56
CA ASP A 31 0.80 -4.55 -18.91
C ASP A 31 -0.12 -3.32 -18.87
N PRO A 32 -0.58 -2.83 -20.05
CA PRO A 32 -1.36 -1.61 -20.13
C PRO A 32 -2.75 -1.76 -19.47
N HIS A 33 -3.32 -2.97 -19.47
CA HIS A 33 -4.60 -3.21 -18.81
C HIS A 33 -4.45 -3.10 -17.28
N ARG A 34 -3.40 -3.72 -16.74
CA ARG A 34 -3.07 -3.61 -15.31
C ARG A 34 -2.73 -2.18 -14.92
N GLU A 35 -2.00 -1.45 -15.76
CA GLU A 35 -1.63 -0.04 -15.52
C GLU A 35 -2.88 0.85 -15.46
N MET A 36 -3.83 0.69 -16.38
CA MET A 36 -5.10 1.40 -16.38
C MET A 36 -5.90 1.14 -15.09
N LEU A 37 -6.04 -0.13 -14.68
CA LEU A 37 -6.75 -0.48 -13.45
C LEU A 37 -6.06 0.13 -12.22
N THR A 38 -4.74 0.01 -12.15
CA THR A 38 -3.93 0.59 -11.08
C THR A 38 -4.11 2.11 -11.00
N ALA A 39 -4.16 2.80 -12.14
CA ALA A 39 -4.39 4.25 -12.18
C ALA A 39 -5.77 4.63 -11.59
N LYS A 40 -6.83 3.89 -11.95
CA LYS A 40 -8.19 4.10 -11.40
C LYS A 40 -8.22 3.86 -9.89
N THR A 41 -7.61 2.78 -9.43
CA THR A 41 -7.53 2.45 -7.99
C THR A 41 -6.74 3.51 -7.23
N ASN A 42 -5.61 3.96 -7.76
CA ASN A 42 -4.80 5.02 -7.12
C ASN A 42 -5.53 6.36 -7.05
N ALA A 43 -6.37 6.69 -8.05
CA ALA A 43 -7.22 7.87 -8.00
C ALA A 43 -8.25 7.76 -6.86
N LEU A 44 -8.90 6.61 -6.69
CA LEU A 44 -9.82 6.35 -5.58
C LEU A 44 -9.11 6.47 -4.23
N ILE A 45 -7.95 5.82 -4.09
CA ILE A 45 -7.17 5.85 -2.85
C ILE A 45 -6.84 7.29 -2.46
N ARG A 46 -6.24 8.05 -3.37
CA ARG A 46 -5.76 9.41 -3.07
C ARG A 46 -6.88 10.41 -2.81
N LYS A 47 -7.99 10.29 -3.53
CA LYS A 47 -9.08 11.30 -3.49
C LYS A 47 -10.13 11.02 -2.43
N ILE A 48 -10.35 9.75 -2.06
CA ILE A 48 -11.44 9.37 -1.16
C ILE A 48 -10.86 8.72 0.09
N ILE A 49 -10.15 7.60 -0.07
CA ILE A 49 -9.72 6.77 1.07
C ILE A 49 -8.72 7.50 1.97
N VAL A 50 -7.71 8.17 1.39
CA VAL A 50 -6.69 8.88 2.20
C VAL A 50 -7.27 10.04 3.01
N PRO A 51 -8.10 10.94 2.43
CA PRO A 51 -8.81 11.95 3.21
C PRO A 51 -9.66 11.36 4.34
N GLU A 52 -10.44 10.31 4.07
CA GLU A 52 -11.28 9.65 5.08
C GLU A 52 -10.44 9.05 6.22
N LEU A 53 -9.33 8.36 5.90
CA LEU A 53 -8.42 7.83 6.91
C LEU A 53 -7.79 8.93 7.77
N LYS A 54 -7.51 10.11 7.19
CA LYS A 54 -7.00 11.26 7.94
C LYS A 54 -8.05 11.85 8.88
N ILE A 55 -9.33 11.83 8.50
CA ILE A 55 -10.42 12.28 9.37
C ILE A 55 -10.61 11.29 10.53
N LEU A 56 -10.61 9.99 10.24
CA LEU A 56 -10.85 8.94 11.23
C LEU A 56 -9.72 8.76 12.23
N TYR A 57 -8.47 8.77 11.77
CA TYR A 57 -7.30 8.44 12.60
C TYR A 57 -6.38 9.63 12.87
N GLY A 58 -6.53 10.74 12.13
CA GLY A 58 -5.66 11.90 12.24
C GLY A 58 -4.43 11.84 11.33
N THR A 59 -3.44 12.68 11.66
CA THR A 59 -2.17 12.77 10.93
C THR A 59 -0.99 12.72 11.88
N ARG A 60 0.06 12.01 11.47
CA ARG A 60 1.32 11.90 12.20
C ARG A 60 2.48 12.00 11.21
N LYS A 61 3.51 12.78 11.57
CA LYS A 61 4.71 12.94 10.73
C LYS A 61 5.38 11.57 10.54
N GLY A 62 5.72 11.23 9.30
CA GLY A 62 6.33 9.93 8.95
C GLY A 62 5.33 8.85 8.51
N CYS A 63 4.02 9.04 8.68
CA CYS A 63 3.01 8.09 8.20
C CYS A 63 2.57 8.40 6.76
N ALA A 64 2.60 7.38 5.90
CA ALA A 64 2.22 7.46 4.49
C ALA A 64 1.32 6.29 4.05
N VAL A 65 0.70 6.45 2.88
CA VAL A 65 -0.21 5.49 2.22
C VAL A 65 0.47 4.94 0.99
#